data_AF-A0A0N5BKK0-F1
#
_entry.id   AF-A0A0N5BKK0-F1
#
_cell.length_a   1.000
_cell.length_b   1.000
_cell.length_c   1.000
_cell.angle_alpha   90.00
_cell.angle_beta   90.00
_cell.angle_gamma   90.00
#
_symmetry.space_group_name_H-M   'P 1'
#
loop_
_entity.id
_entity.type
_entity.pdbx_description
1 polymer ?
#
loop_
_entity_poly.entity_id
_entity_poly.type
_entity_poly.pdbx_seq_one_letter_code
_entity_poly.pdbx_strand_id
1 'polypeptide(L)'
;MDLNILSLPPEILAKIFSNIPWNKLINVKLAARDFNYVTKKYHKLMWKPSLFGIFLSNSYNHDDDIDRIIISYSFIKADVDPLEDVSNVKTIILPSSEPNQLHSFLQNFNDIYFLDKMGISFGRHTDVMGIFIDYLHSDFGAYDMYVSAMNCEKDLGTTLSFLQKIKKVENLELDLDFPHLNVPNDFIIPVRNSLESIVIREGEDTAFVNSRMIKYFVGNNSDLRKFKLSLSSLATYRMVIETIVKEELSRSRNNCLHKHISLGLDIPSREAPLELLFYFYSDEFPYNHTNMMLEEYFLYGGNLECPACGRIDSIEIFGDAFE
;
A
#
# COMPACT_ATOMS: atom_id res chain seq x y z
N MET A 1 14.22 56.00 -7.99
CA MET A 1 13.62 55.44 -9.23
C MET A 1 12.97 54.15 -8.78
N ASP A 2 11.66 54.19 -8.53
CA ASP A 2 10.96 53.05 -7.93
C ASP A 2 10.74 51.99 -9.01
N LEU A 3 11.35 50.83 -8.81
CA LEU A 3 11.26 49.72 -9.74
C LEU A 3 9.86 49.11 -9.61
N ASN A 4 8.97 49.43 -10.54
CA ASN A 4 7.62 48.88 -10.54
C ASN A 4 7.65 47.44 -11.04
N ILE A 5 7.62 46.48 -10.11
CA ILE A 5 7.63 45.04 -10.41
C ILE A 5 6.49 44.61 -11.35
N LEU A 6 5.35 45.31 -11.35
CA LEU A 6 4.22 45.02 -12.23
C LEU A 6 4.50 45.33 -13.70
N SER A 7 5.53 46.13 -13.99
CA SER A 7 5.95 46.45 -15.36
C SER A 7 6.84 45.39 -16.01
N LEU A 8 7.27 44.37 -15.24
CA LEU A 8 8.10 43.29 -15.78
C LEU A 8 7.30 42.38 -16.72
N PRO A 9 7.93 41.85 -17.79
CA PRO A 9 7.28 40.87 -18.66
C PRO A 9 6.82 39.62 -17.89
N PRO A 10 5.68 39.00 -18.29
CA PRO A 10 5.15 37.80 -17.63
C PRO A 10 6.16 36.65 -17.47
N GLU A 11 7.04 36.47 -18.44
CA GLU A 11 8.08 35.43 -18.44
C GLU A 11 9.14 35.69 -17.35
N ILE A 12 9.48 36.96 -17.12
CA ILE A 12 10.43 37.36 -16.08
C ILE A 12 9.78 37.18 -14.71
N LEU A 13 8.52 37.61 -14.56
CA LEU A 13 7.74 37.36 -13.34
C LEU A 13 7.60 35.87 -13.05
N ALA A 14 7.37 35.05 -14.07
CA ALA A 14 7.28 33.60 -13.91
C ALA A 14 8.59 33.00 -13.37
N LYS A 15 9.75 33.44 -13.90
CA LYS A 15 11.07 33.01 -13.42
C LYS A 15 11.40 33.52 -12.02
N ILE A 16 10.86 34.66 -11.60
CA ILE A 16 10.97 35.12 -10.22
C ILE A 16 10.11 34.23 -9.31
N PHE A 17 8.84 34.03 -9.68
CA PHE A 17 7.88 33.25 -8.90
C PHE A 17 8.23 31.76 -8.81
N SER A 18 8.96 31.21 -9.78
CA SER A 18 9.47 29.84 -9.74
C SER A 18 10.46 29.57 -8.60
N ASN A 19 10.95 30.61 -7.92
CA ASN A 19 11.81 30.46 -6.74
C ASN A 19 11.02 30.62 -5.42
N ILE A 20 9.70 30.84 -5.49
CA ILE A 20 8.87 31.02 -4.31
C ILE A 20 8.31 29.65 -3.91
N PRO A 21 8.51 29.22 -2.65
CA PRO A 21 7.95 27.98 -2.14
C PRO A 21 6.43 27.91 -2.34
N TRP A 22 5.92 26.71 -2.64
CA TRP A 22 4.52 26.50 -3.02
C TRP A 22 3.52 27.06 -1.99
N ASN A 23 3.84 26.95 -0.69
CA ASN A 23 3.02 27.43 0.42
C ASN A 23 2.93 28.97 0.49
N LYS A 24 3.87 29.69 -0.12
CA LYS A 24 3.90 31.16 -0.19
C LYS A 24 3.33 31.71 -1.51
N LEU A 25 3.17 30.88 -2.54
CA LEU A 25 2.62 31.30 -3.84
C LEU A 25 1.19 31.84 -3.74
N ILE A 26 0.42 31.47 -2.71
CA ILE A 26 -0.91 32.04 -2.50
C ILE A 26 -0.85 33.56 -2.25
N ASN A 27 0.16 34.03 -1.52
CA ASN A 27 0.31 35.45 -1.25
C ASN A 27 0.66 36.24 -2.53
N VAL A 28 1.43 35.62 -3.43
CA VAL A 28 1.74 36.18 -4.76
C VAL A 28 0.46 36.32 -5.59
N LYS A 29 -0.39 35.29 -5.58
CA LYS A 29 -1.69 35.31 -6.28
C LYS A 29 -2.63 36.38 -5.75
N LEU A 30 -2.63 36.61 -4.44
CA LEU A 30 -3.50 37.59 -3.78
C LEU A 30 -3.00 39.03 -3.93
N ALA A 31 -1.70 39.24 -4.20
CA ALA A 31 -1.11 40.57 -4.27
C ALA A 31 -1.59 41.39 -5.48
N ALA A 32 -1.77 40.77 -6.66
CA ALA A 32 -2.23 41.47 -7.87
C ALA A 32 -2.89 40.53 -8.88
N ARG A 33 -3.81 41.07 -9.70
CA ARG A 33 -4.47 40.33 -10.80
C ARG A 33 -3.46 39.78 -11.81
N ASP A 34 -2.46 40.57 -12.18
CA ASP A 34 -1.42 40.16 -13.14
C ASP A 34 -0.55 39.03 -12.58
N PHE A 35 -0.25 39.05 -11.28
CA PHE A 35 0.48 37.96 -10.63
C PHE A 35 -0.33 36.66 -10.59
N ASN A 36 -1.64 36.76 -10.34
CA ASN A 36 -2.53 35.61 -10.46
C ASN A 36 -2.56 35.06 -11.89
N TYR A 37 -2.60 35.92 -12.91
CA TYR A 37 -2.51 35.51 -14.32
C TYR A 37 -1.19 34.77 -14.61
N VAL A 38 -0.05 35.35 -14.21
CA VAL A 38 1.28 34.75 -14.41
C VAL A 38 1.38 33.38 -13.72
N THR A 39 1.01 33.30 -12.45
CA THR A 39 1.09 32.02 -11.70
C THR A 39 0.18 30.93 -12.29
N LYS A 40 -0.99 31.29 -12.85
CA LYS A 40 -1.87 30.32 -13.56
C LYS A 40 -1.29 29.91 -14.91
N LYS A 41 -0.87 30.88 -15.74
CA LYS A 41 -0.36 30.63 -17.10
C LYS A 41 0.94 29.81 -17.08
N TYR A 42 1.85 30.12 -16.16
CA TYR A 42 3.16 29.49 -16.06
C TYR A 42 3.25 28.50 -14.87
N HIS A 43 2.13 27.90 -14.45
CA HIS A 43 2.08 27.01 -13.29
C HIS A 43 3.08 25.83 -13.37
N LYS A 44 3.41 25.35 -14.57
CA LYS A 44 4.40 24.29 -14.80
C LYS A 44 5.82 24.68 -14.36
N LEU A 45 6.12 25.98 -14.26
CA LEU A 45 7.40 26.51 -13.79
C LEU A 45 7.40 26.77 -12.27
N MET A 46 6.24 26.66 -11.61
CA MET A 46 6.11 26.99 -10.19
C MET A 46 6.44 25.77 -9.32
N TRP A 47 6.88 26.01 -8.09
CA TRP A 47 6.97 24.95 -7.09
C TRP A 47 5.56 24.41 -6.80
N LYS A 48 5.41 23.10 -6.92
CA LYS A 48 4.20 22.38 -6.54
C LYS A 48 4.39 21.73 -5.17
N PRO A 49 3.31 21.54 -4.41
CA PRO A 49 3.37 20.75 -3.20
C PRO A 49 3.75 19.29 -3.49
N SER A 50 4.53 18.70 -2.59
CA SER A 50 4.77 17.26 -2.54
C SER A 50 3.69 16.60 -1.69
N LEU A 51 3.05 15.57 -2.23
CA LEU A 51 2.11 14.75 -1.48
C LEU A 51 2.85 13.98 -0.38
N PHE A 52 2.26 13.95 0.80
CA PHE A 52 2.69 13.07 1.89
C PHE A 52 1.87 11.78 1.86
N GLY A 53 0.55 11.90 1.80
CA GLY A 53 -0.33 10.77 1.58
C GLY A 53 -1.49 11.07 0.65
N ILE A 54 -2.03 10.02 0.04
CA ILE A 54 -3.23 10.07 -0.79
C ILE A 54 -4.04 8.79 -0.62
N PHE A 55 -5.35 8.94 -0.45
CA PHE A 55 -6.32 7.87 -0.40
C PHE A 55 -7.40 8.15 -1.43
N LEU A 56 -7.58 7.24 -2.38
CA LEU A 56 -8.63 7.30 -3.39
C LEU A 56 -9.67 6.22 -3.10
N SER A 57 -10.93 6.60 -3.00
CA SER A 57 -12.02 5.63 -2.86
C SER A 57 -13.26 6.00 -3.66
N ASN A 58 -14.13 5.02 -3.91
CA ASN A 58 -15.47 5.29 -4.38
C ASN A 58 -16.45 5.46 -3.21
N SER A 59 -17.43 6.32 -3.41
CA SER A 59 -18.61 6.46 -2.57
C SER A 59 -19.83 6.42 -3.48
N TYR A 60 -20.68 5.41 -3.29
CA TYR A 60 -21.98 5.35 -3.94
C TYR A 60 -23.03 5.84 -2.94
N ASN A 61 -23.80 6.84 -3.35
CA ASN A 61 -24.92 7.32 -2.55
C ASN A 61 -26.23 6.80 -3.15
N HIS A 62 -26.93 5.94 -2.40
CA HIS A 62 -28.20 5.36 -2.83
C HIS A 62 -29.31 6.40 -3.00
N ASP A 63 -29.22 7.55 -2.34
CA ASP A 63 -30.27 8.57 -2.35
C ASP A 63 -30.34 9.35 -3.67
N ASP A 64 -29.21 9.53 -4.36
CA ASP A 64 -29.13 10.25 -5.63
C ASP A 64 -28.68 9.39 -6.82
N ASP A 65 -28.32 8.12 -6.57
CA ASP A 65 -27.77 7.20 -7.58
C ASP A 65 -26.51 7.77 -8.27
N ILE A 66 -25.73 8.59 -7.54
CA ILE A 66 -24.52 9.21 -8.05
C ILE A 66 -23.29 8.55 -7.45
N ASP A 67 -22.50 7.92 -8.32
CA ASP A 67 -21.16 7.47 -8.00
C ASP A 67 -20.18 8.65 -7.90
N ARG A 68 -19.39 8.67 -6.83
CA ARG A 68 -18.42 9.72 -6.55
C ARG A 68 -17.06 9.13 -6.22
N ILE A 69 -16.02 9.85 -6.62
CA ILE A 69 -14.63 9.56 -6.23
C ILE A 69 -14.29 10.48 -5.06
N ILE A 70 -13.92 9.89 -3.93
CA ILE A 70 -13.41 10.60 -2.76
C ILE A 70 -11.90 10.54 -2.81
N ILE A 71 -11.27 11.70 -2.75
CA ILE A 71 -9.82 11.83 -2.69
C ILE A 71 -9.48 12.53 -1.38
N SER A 72 -8.84 11.80 -0.46
CA SER A 72 -8.28 12.35 0.76
C SER A 72 -6.77 12.45 0.62
N TYR A 73 -6.16 13.59 0.94
CA TYR A 73 -4.73 13.80 0.74
C TYR A 73 -4.13 14.76 1.75
N SER A 74 -2.82 14.64 1.95
CA SER A 74 -2.01 15.49 2.81
C SER A 74 -0.69 15.86 2.13
N PHE A 75 0.00 16.86 2.67
CA PHE A 75 1.22 17.42 2.11
C PHE A 75 2.37 17.34 3.09
N ILE A 76 3.59 17.26 2.55
CA ILE A 76 4.81 17.42 3.35
C ILE A 76 4.89 18.86 3.85
N LYS A 77 5.05 19.04 5.17
CA LYS A 77 5.32 20.35 5.75
C LYS A 77 6.82 20.62 5.67
N ALA A 78 7.23 21.54 4.81
CA ALA A 78 8.64 21.78 4.48
C ALA A 78 9.48 22.42 5.61
N ASP A 79 8.90 22.69 6.79
CA ASP A 79 9.51 23.52 7.84
C ASP A 79 9.61 22.81 9.21
N VAL A 80 9.41 21.48 9.29
CA VAL A 80 9.51 20.70 10.54
C VAL A 80 10.39 19.47 10.31
N ASP A 81 11.39 19.29 11.17
CA ASP A 81 12.26 18.11 11.27
C ASP A 81 12.03 17.47 12.66
N PRO A 82 11.66 16.17 12.76
CA PRO A 82 11.40 15.23 11.68
C PRO A 82 10.20 15.63 10.82
N LEU A 83 10.11 15.05 9.61
CA LEU A 83 8.97 15.18 8.70
C LEU A 83 7.69 14.70 9.41
N GLU A 84 7.05 15.57 10.17
CA GLU A 84 5.78 15.27 10.84
C GLU A 84 4.60 15.48 9.87
N ASP A 85 3.66 14.52 9.86
CA ASP A 85 2.36 14.60 9.20
C ASP A 85 1.50 15.66 9.92
N VAL A 86 1.53 16.91 9.45
CA VAL A 86 0.75 18.00 10.11
C VAL A 86 0.09 18.95 9.12
N SER A 87 -0.28 18.47 7.92
CA SER A 87 -1.30 19.18 7.13
C SER A 87 -2.64 18.47 7.36
N ASN A 88 -3.66 19.20 7.83
CA ASN A 88 -5.02 18.66 7.94
C ASN A 88 -5.37 17.92 6.65
N VAL A 89 -5.75 16.65 6.77
CA VAL A 89 -6.22 15.83 5.64
C VAL A 89 -7.28 16.62 4.91
N LYS A 90 -7.06 16.84 3.62
CA LYS A 90 -8.03 17.51 2.75
C LYS A 90 -8.80 16.46 1.99
N THR A 91 -10.09 16.67 1.85
CA THR A 91 -10.96 15.79 1.06
C THR A 91 -11.56 16.57 -0.09
N ILE A 92 -11.50 15.98 -1.28
CA ILE A 92 -12.21 16.45 -2.47
C ILE A 92 -13.11 15.32 -2.94
N ILE A 93 -14.31 15.69 -3.40
CA ILE A 93 -15.29 14.77 -3.95
C ILE A 93 -15.46 15.14 -5.42
N LEU A 94 -15.21 14.19 -6.32
CA LEU A 94 -15.35 14.36 -7.76
C LEU A 94 -16.47 13.45 -8.28
N PRO A 95 -17.26 13.87 -9.28
CA PRO A 95 -18.16 12.97 -9.99
C PRO A 95 -17.36 11.86 -10.69
N SER A 96 -17.77 10.59 -10.59
CA SER A 96 -17.09 9.49 -11.30
C SER A 96 -17.23 9.62 -12.82
N SER A 97 -18.29 10.28 -13.29
CA SER A 97 -18.55 10.59 -14.71
C SER A 97 -17.58 11.59 -15.33
N GLU A 98 -16.74 12.26 -14.53
CA GLU A 98 -15.80 13.27 -15.00
C GLU A 98 -14.33 12.95 -14.64
N PRO A 99 -13.77 11.85 -15.19
CA PRO A 99 -12.39 11.42 -14.92
C PRO A 99 -11.33 12.50 -15.21
N ASN A 100 -11.62 13.43 -16.13
CA ASN A 100 -10.76 14.57 -16.44
C ASN A 100 -10.53 15.51 -15.24
N GLN A 101 -11.46 15.53 -14.27
CA GLN A 101 -11.26 16.29 -13.02
C GLN A 101 -10.17 15.65 -12.16
N LEU A 102 -10.08 14.31 -12.12
CA LEU A 102 -8.99 13.62 -11.43
C LEU A 102 -7.65 13.92 -12.10
N HIS A 103 -7.58 13.85 -13.43
CA HIS A 103 -6.38 14.26 -14.18
C HIS A 103 -5.95 15.69 -13.82
N SER A 104 -6.91 16.62 -13.81
CA SER A 104 -6.67 18.03 -13.48
C SER A 104 -6.20 18.22 -12.03
N PHE A 105 -6.72 17.40 -11.11
CA PHE A 105 -6.29 17.36 -9.72
C PHE A 105 -4.84 16.89 -9.61
N LEU A 106 -4.52 15.72 -10.20
CA LEU A 106 -3.18 15.10 -10.14
C LEU A 106 -2.10 15.98 -10.77
N GLN A 107 -2.44 16.76 -11.81
CA GLN A 107 -1.53 17.73 -12.42
C GLN A 107 -1.07 18.85 -11.48
N ASN A 108 -1.75 19.08 -10.35
CA ASN A 108 -1.35 20.09 -9.37
C ASN A 108 -0.16 19.67 -8.50
N PHE A 109 0.25 18.41 -8.59
CA PHE A 109 1.39 17.87 -7.85
C PHE A 109 2.60 17.70 -8.78
N ASN A 110 3.78 17.63 -8.17
CA ASN A 110 4.96 17.15 -8.87
C ASN A 110 4.83 15.64 -9.11
N ASP A 111 5.72 15.07 -9.92
CA ASP A 111 5.84 13.62 -10.10
C ASP A 111 5.82 12.89 -8.74
N ILE A 112 4.95 11.87 -8.64
CA ILE A 112 4.74 11.12 -7.41
C ILE A 112 5.76 9.96 -7.39
N TYR A 113 6.91 10.22 -6.76
CA TYR A 113 7.99 9.22 -6.61
C TYR A 113 7.85 8.39 -5.33
N PHE A 114 7.44 9.02 -4.23
CA PHE A 114 7.32 8.38 -2.93
C PHE A 114 6.18 9.00 -2.14
N LEU A 115 5.44 8.17 -1.40
CA LEU A 115 4.38 8.58 -0.48
C LEU A 115 4.60 7.91 0.88
N ASP A 116 4.31 8.62 1.97
CA ASP A 116 4.26 7.98 3.28
C ASP A 116 3.07 7.03 3.35
N LYS A 117 1.89 7.49 2.91
CA LYS A 117 0.65 6.71 2.93
C LYS A 117 -0.02 6.74 1.58
N MET A 118 -0.31 5.57 1.04
CA MET A 118 -1.10 5.44 -0.17
C MET A 118 -2.25 4.48 0.06
N GLY A 119 -3.45 4.86 -0.37
CA GLY A 119 -4.58 3.97 -0.39
C GLY A 119 -5.38 4.07 -1.68
N ILE A 120 -5.81 2.92 -2.19
CA ILE A 120 -6.79 2.84 -3.25
C ILE A 120 -7.87 1.86 -2.80
N SER A 121 -9.14 2.26 -2.90
CA SER A 121 -10.28 1.44 -2.52
C SER A 121 -11.40 1.62 -3.54
N PHE A 122 -11.39 0.81 -4.59
CA PHE A 122 -12.40 0.91 -5.64
C PHE A 122 -13.19 -0.38 -5.79
N GLY A 123 -14.53 -0.27 -5.71
CA GLY A 123 -15.43 -1.36 -6.03
C GLY A 123 -15.80 -1.45 -7.51
N ARG A 124 -16.24 -0.32 -8.10
CA ARG A 124 -16.86 -0.30 -9.45
C ARG A 124 -16.14 0.56 -10.48
N HIS A 125 -15.12 1.31 -10.07
CA HIS A 125 -14.45 2.34 -10.89
C HIS A 125 -12.95 2.07 -11.01
N THR A 126 -12.61 0.95 -11.64
CA THR A 126 -11.20 0.58 -11.90
C THR A 126 -10.54 1.52 -12.91
N ASP A 127 -11.31 2.19 -13.77
CA ASP A 127 -10.85 3.24 -14.67
C ASP A 127 -10.13 4.39 -13.94
N VAL A 128 -10.59 4.71 -12.74
CA VAL A 128 -9.97 5.71 -11.85
C VAL A 128 -8.59 5.26 -11.37
N MET A 129 -8.43 3.97 -11.09
CA MET A 129 -7.13 3.38 -10.79
C MET A 129 -6.19 3.50 -12.00
N GLY A 130 -6.71 3.24 -13.21
CA GLY A 130 -5.99 3.44 -14.47
C GLY A 130 -5.43 4.85 -14.63
N ILE A 131 -6.25 5.87 -14.38
CA ILE A 131 -5.82 7.28 -14.42
C ILE A 131 -4.70 7.53 -13.42
N PHE A 132 -4.82 6.99 -12.20
CA PHE A 132 -3.80 7.21 -11.18
C PHE A 132 -2.47 6.53 -11.53
N ILE A 133 -2.50 5.34 -12.14
CA ILE A 133 -1.30 4.60 -12.61
C ILE A 133 -0.43 5.47 -13.52
N ASP A 134 -1.03 6.27 -14.40
CA ASP A 134 -0.32 7.10 -15.38
C ASP A 134 0.52 8.22 -14.74
N TYR A 135 0.25 8.58 -13.48
CA TYR A 135 0.99 9.60 -12.73
C TYR A 135 2.04 9.02 -11.79
N LEU A 136 2.06 7.69 -11.60
CA LEU A 136 3.06 7.03 -10.78
C LEU A 136 4.35 6.85 -11.56
N HIS A 137 5.47 7.26 -10.95
CA HIS A 137 6.79 7.02 -11.52
C HIS A 137 7.07 5.51 -11.64
N SER A 138 7.93 5.08 -12.58
CA SER A 138 8.27 3.67 -12.76
C SER A 138 8.90 3.02 -11.53
N ASP A 139 9.59 3.83 -10.73
CA ASP A 139 10.27 3.45 -9.49
C ASP A 139 9.49 3.91 -8.24
N PHE A 140 8.19 4.12 -8.39
CA PHE A 140 7.32 4.56 -7.31
C PHE A 140 7.40 3.64 -6.08
N GLY A 141 7.37 4.27 -4.91
CA GLY A 141 7.27 3.57 -3.64
C GLY A 141 6.36 4.24 -2.62
N ALA A 142 6.01 3.50 -1.58
CA ALA A 142 5.31 4.02 -0.41
C ALA A 142 5.90 3.46 0.88
N TYR A 143 5.65 4.09 2.03
CA TYR A 143 5.90 3.45 3.32
C TYR A 143 4.73 2.50 3.65
N ASP A 144 3.52 3.05 3.78
CA ASP A 144 2.27 2.30 3.94
C ASP A 144 1.45 2.32 2.65
N MET A 145 1.00 1.15 2.19
CA MET A 145 0.12 1.02 1.04
C MET A 145 -1.08 0.13 1.34
N TYR A 146 -2.27 0.63 1.04
CA TYR A 146 -3.53 -0.10 1.09
C TYR A 146 -4.13 -0.21 -0.31
N VAL A 147 -4.49 -1.41 -0.74
CA VAL A 147 -5.14 -1.66 -2.03
C VAL A 147 -6.36 -2.53 -1.79
N SER A 148 -7.54 -1.95 -1.96
CA SER A 148 -8.80 -2.66 -1.97
C SER A 148 -9.42 -2.65 -3.36
N ALA A 149 -9.70 -3.84 -3.86
CA ALA A 149 -10.36 -4.08 -5.13
C ALA A 149 -11.44 -5.13 -4.91
N MET A 150 -12.66 -4.64 -4.68
CA MET A 150 -13.84 -5.47 -4.42
C MET A 150 -14.74 -5.47 -5.65
N ASN A 151 -15.48 -6.54 -5.95
CA ASN A 151 -16.47 -6.57 -7.05
C ASN A 151 -15.92 -6.17 -8.43
N CYS A 152 -14.62 -6.37 -8.69
CA CYS A 152 -13.95 -5.95 -9.92
C CYS A 152 -14.09 -6.98 -11.08
N GLU A 153 -15.20 -7.71 -11.16
CA GLU A 153 -15.43 -8.81 -12.12
C GLU A 153 -15.09 -8.45 -13.57
N LYS A 154 -15.24 -7.18 -13.94
CA LYS A 154 -15.06 -6.69 -15.31
C LYS A 154 -13.65 -6.22 -15.63
N ASP A 155 -12.78 -6.00 -14.64
CA ASP A 155 -11.49 -5.36 -14.88
C ASP A 155 -10.39 -5.74 -13.87
N LEU A 156 -10.18 -7.04 -13.74
CA LEU A 156 -8.99 -7.58 -13.06
C LEU A 156 -7.69 -7.02 -13.67
N GLY A 157 -7.66 -6.76 -14.98
CA GLY A 157 -6.48 -6.31 -15.71
C GLY A 157 -5.89 -5.00 -15.20
N THR A 158 -6.74 -4.00 -14.91
CA THR A 158 -6.28 -2.72 -14.38
C THR A 158 -5.70 -2.87 -12.97
N THR A 159 -6.33 -3.66 -12.09
CA THR A 159 -5.81 -3.93 -10.74
C THR A 159 -4.47 -4.65 -10.79
N LEU A 160 -4.33 -5.68 -11.63
CA LEU A 160 -3.06 -6.38 -11.79
C LEU A 160 -1.96 -5.45 -12.35
N SER A 161 -2.31 -4.58 -13.30
CA SER A 161 -1.39 -3.59 -13.87
C SER A 161 -0.93 -2.56 -12.82
N PHE A 162 -1.84 -2.14 -11.94
CA PHE A 162 -1.52 -1.28 -10.80
C PHE A 162 -0.54 -1.98 -9.84
N LEU A 163 -0.87 -3.19 -9.41
CA LEU A 163 -0.03 -3.96 -8.50
C LEU A 163 1.38 -4.22 -9.08
N GLN A 164 1.52 -4.36 -10.40
CA GLN A 164 2.82 -4.50 -11.08
C GLN A 164 3.71 -3.24 -11.00
N LYS A 165 3.13 -2.06 -10.75
CA LYS A 165 3.87 -0.80 -10.57
C LYS A 165 4.47 -0.66 -9.17
N ILE A 166 3.99 -1.43 -8.19
CA ILE A 166 4.48 -1.36 -6.82
C ILE A 166 5.86 -2.02 -6.77
N LYS A 167 6.92 -1.22 -6.57
CA LYS A 167 8.31 -1.70 -6.47
C LYS A 167 8.88 -1.65 -5.06
N LYS A 168 8.51 -0.62 -4.31
CA LYS A 168 9.02 -0.34 -2.96
C LYS A 168 7.86 -0.03 -2.04
N VAL A 169 7.63 -0.91 -1.08
CA VAL A 169 6.64 -0.70 -0.01
C VAL A 169 7.12 -1.39 1.24
N GLU A 170 6.93 -0.75 2.40
CA GLU A 170 7.30 -1.30 3.70
C GLU A 170 6.16 -2.10 4.32
N ASN A 171 4.95 -1.53 4.33
CA ASN A 171 3.74 -2.18 4.79
C ASN A 171 2.73 -2.24 3.64
N LEU A 172 2.43 -3.44 3.16
CA LEU A 172 1.48 -3.66 2.07
C LEU A 172 0.22 -4.35 2.60
N GLU A 173 -0.93 -3.72 2.43
CA GLU A 173 -2.24 -4.28 2.70
C GLU A 173 -3.03 -4.46 1.41
N LEU A 174 -3.49 -5.68 1.18
CA LEU A 174 -4.27 -6.09 0.03
C LEU A 174 -5.62 -6.61 0.53
N ASP A 175 -6.70 -6.04 0.02
CA ASP A 175 -8.07 -6.46 0.29
C ASP A 175 -8.78 -6.74 -1.05
N LEU A 176 -8.79 -8.01 -1.44
CA LEU A 176 -9.05 -8.46 -2.80
C LEU A 176 -10.25 -9.39 -2.82
N ASP A 177 -11.27 -9.02 -3.58
CA ASP A 177 -12.47 -9.84 -3.75
C ASP A 177 -12.76 -10.00 -5.24
N PHE A 178 -12.30 -11.14 -5.77
CA PHE A 178 -12.33 -11.54 -7.17
C PHE A 178 -12.99 -12.92 -7.33
N PRO A 179 -14.26 -13.07 -6.91
CA PRO A 179 -14.92 -14.36 -6.91
C PRO A 179 -14.94 -14.94 -8.33
N HIS A 180 -14.50 -16.20 -8.46
CA HIS A 180 -14.49 -16.95 -9.72
C HIS A 180 -13.60 -16.39 -10.84
N LEU A 181 -12.79 -15.36 -10.58
CA LEU A 181 -11.82 -14.86 -11.56
C LEU A 181 -10.50 -15.65 -11.47
N ASN A 182 -9.97 -16.02 -12.65
CA ASN A 182 -8.69 -16.71 -12.72
C ASN A 182 -7.54 -15.69 -12.75
N VAL A 183 -6.91 -15.48 -11.61
CA VAL A 183 -5.64 -14.75 -11.52
C VAL A 183 -4.53 -15.63 -12.11
N PRO A 184 -3.65 -15.09 -12.97
CA PRO A 184 -2.54 -15.88 -13.50
C PRO A 184 -1.66 -16.44 -12.37
N ASN A 185 -1.45 -17.76 -12.36
CA ASN A 185 -0.62 -18.43 -11.32
C ASN A 185 0.84 -17.95 -11.30
N ASP A 186 1.30 -17.29 -12.36
CA ASP A 186 2.63 -16.70 -12.48
C ASP A 186 2.67 -15.20 -12.17
N PHE A 187 1.54 -14.60 -11.81
CA PHE A 187 1.45 -13.21 -11.40
C PHE A 187 2.23 -12.97 -10.10
N ILE A 188 2.98 -11.86 -10.06
CA ILE A 188 3.80 -11.45 -8.93
C ILE A 188 3.67 -9.94 -8.76
N ILE A 189 3.47 -9.48 -7.52
CA ILE A 189 3.63 -8.08 -7.15
C ILE A 189 5.14 -7.85 -6.95
N PRO A 190 5.80 -7.01 -7.76
CA PRO A 190 7.26 -6.99 -7.86
C PRO A 190 7.96 -6.17 -6.76
N VAL A 191 7.48 -6.27 -5.51
CA VAL A 191 8.09 -5.63 -4.33
C VAL A 191 9.38 -6.35 -3.92
N ARG A 192 10.48 -5.61 -3.75
CA ARG A 192 11.78 -6.18 -3.36
C ARG A 192 12.54 -5.27 -2.39
N ASN A 193 13.26 -5.90 -1.46
CA ASN A 193 14.18 -5.27 -0.51
C ASN A 193 13.57 -4.11 0.29
N SER A 194 12.26 -4.14 0.55
CA SER A 194 11.58 -3.08 1.29
C SER A 194 10.49 -3.59 2.22
N LEU A 195 9.87 -4.73 1.91
CA LEU A 195 8.67 -5.18 2.61
C LEU A 195 9.02 -5.70 4.01
N GLU A 196 8.42 -5.12 5.04
CA GLU A 196 8.50 -5.56 6.43
C GLU A 196 7.23 -6.27 6.90
N SER A 197 6.08 -5.82 6.40
CA SER A 197 4.76 -6.34 6.77
C SER A 197 3.86 -6.52 5.55
N ILE A 198 3.12 -7.62 5.52
CA ILE A 198 2.08 -7.84 4.52
C ILE A 198 0.76 -8.26 5.18
N VAL A 199 -0.32 -7.62 4.75
CA VAL A 199 -1.68 -7.98 5.09
C VAL A 199 -2.37 -8.40 3.80
N ILE A 200 -2.98 -9.58 3.79
CA ILE A 200 -3.74 -10.09 2.65
C ILE A 200 -5.10 -10.53 3.16
N ARG A 201 -6.16 -9.91 2.62
CA ARG A 201 -7.53 -10.35 2.75
C ARG A 201 -8.06 -10.74 1.39
N GLU A 202 -8.51 -11.97 1.28
CA GLU A 202 -9.20 -12.51 0.12
C GLU A 202 -10.67 -12.68 0.47
N GLY A 203 -11.55 -12.22 -0.42
CA GLY A 203 -12.98 -12.49 -0.35
C GLY A 203 -13.30 -13.98 -0.55
N GLU A 204 -14.58 -14.33 -0.36
CA GLU A 204 -15.07 -15.68 -0.62
C GLU A 204 -14.79 -16.09 -2.07
N ASP A 205 -14.41 -17.36 -2.29
CA ASP A 205 -14.06 -17.90 -3.62
C ASP A 205 -12.96 -17.15 -4.40
N THR A 206 -12.17 -16.32 -3.72
CA THR A 206 -10.97 -15.68 -4.28
C THR A 206 -9.73 -16.54 -4.03
N ALA A 207 -8.93 -16.74 -5.08
CA ALA A 207 -7.66 -17.48 -5.02
C ALA A 207 -6.54 -16.68 -5.72
N PHE A 208 -6.27 -15.49 -5.21
CA PHE A 208 -5.25 -14.58 -5.73
C PHE A 208 -3.84 -14.97 -5.25
N VAL A 209 -3.71 -15.32 -3.96
CA VAL A 209 -2.45 -15.74 -3.36
C VAL A 209 -2.11 -17.17 -3.73
N ASN A 210 -0.85 -17.38 -4.11
CA ASN A 210 -0.30 -18.70 -4.37
C ASN A 210 1.13 -18.82 -3.82
N SER A 211 1.65 -20.05 -3.79
CA SER A 211 2.98 -20.34 -3.23
C SER A 211 4.10 -19.62 -3.96
N ARG A 212 3.97 -19.39 -5.28
CA ARG A 212 4.98 -18.67 -6.06
C ARG A 212 5.08 -17.21 -5.63
N MET A 213 3.95 -16.57 -5.38
CA MET A 213 3.89 -15.18 -4.88
C MET A 213 4.49 -15.05 -3.49
N ILE A 214 4.11 -15.93 -2.55
CA ILE A 214 4.65 -15.93 -1.19
C ILE A 214 6.15 -16.21 -1.20
N LYS A 215 6.60 -17.19 -1.97
CA LYS A 215 8.02 -17.49 -2.16
C LYS A 215 8.79 -16.27 -2.66
N TYR A 216 8.21 -15.54 -3.62
CA TYR A 216 8.83 -14.33 -4.13
C TYR A 216 8.95 -13.25 -3.04
N PHE A 217 7.90 -12.98 -2.26
CA PHE A 217 7.96 -11.99 -1.19
C PHE A 217 9.00 -12.33 -0.14
N VAL A 218 8.97 -13.54 0.41
CA VAL A 218 9.90 -14.00 1.46
C VAL A 218 11.34 -14.06 0.96
N GLY A 219 11.53 -14.53 -0.28
CA GLY A 219 12.86 -14.66 -0.88
C GLY A 219 13.50 -13.32 -1.26
N ASN A 220 12.71 -12.29 -1.58
CA ASN A 220 13.21 -10.99 -2.04
C ASN A 220 13.10 -9.86 -1.00
N ASN A 221 12.58 -10.11 0.20
CA ASN A 221 12.46 -9.09 1.25
C ASN A 221 13.03 -9.63 2.55
N SER A 222 14.27 -9.22 2.87
CA SER A 222 15.00 -9.77 4.00
C SER A 222 14.31 -9.49 5.34
N ASP A 223 13.64 -8.35 5.42
CA ASP A 223 13.08 -7.78 6.64
C ASP A 223 11.59 -8.16 6.85
N LEU A 224 10.95 -8.82 5.88
CA LEU A 224 9.54 -9.24 5.91
C LEU A 224 9.26 -10.20 7.06
N ARG A 225 8.70 -9.71 8.16
CA ARG A 225 8.55 -10.49 9.41
C ARG A 225 7.11 -10.60 9.89
N LYS A 226 6.20 -9.77 9.37
CA LYS A 226 4.80 -9.73 9.78
C LYS A 226 3.90 -10.12 8.62
N PHE A 227 3.00 -11.06 8.88
CA PHE A 227 1.97 -11.47 7.94
C PHE A 227 0.62 -11.42 8.67
N LYS A 228 -0.39 -10.78 8.08
CA LYS A 228 -1.78 -10.94 8.49
C LYS A 228 -2.57 -11.49 7.31
N LEU A 229 -3.27 -12.60 7.51
CA LEU A 229 -3.88 -13.38 6.46
C LEU A 229 -5.35 -13.60 6.78
N SER A 230 -6.22 -13.24 5.85
CA SER A 230 -7.63 -13.62 5.77
C SER A 230 -7.83 -14.30 4.41
N LEU A 231 -7.86 -15.64 4.37
CA LEU A 231 -7.85 -16.41 3.12
C LEU A 231 -9.11 -17.27 2.98
N SER A 232 -9.48 -17.59 1.74
CA SER A 232 -10.73 -18.29 1.40
C SER A 232 -10.80 -19.76 1.85
N SER A 233 -9.66 -20.42 2.11
CA SER A 233 -9.65 -21.83 2.50
C SER A 233 -8.48 -22.21 3.41
N LEU A 234 -8.71 -23.24 4.23
CA LEU A 234 -7.67 -23.83 5.09
C LEU A 234 -6.49 -24.42 4.29
N ALA A 235 -6.76 -24.97 3.11
CA ALA A 235 -5.72 -25.45 2.21
C ALA A 235 -4.80 -24.31 1.76
N THR A 236 -5.37 -23.13 1.47
CA THR A 236 -4.60 -21.93 1.13
C THR A 236 -3.76 -21.45 2.31
N TYR A 237 -4.34 -21.40 3.52
CA TYR A 237 -3.59 -21.09 4.75
C TYR A 237 -2.37 -22.00 4.94
N ARG A 238 -2.58 -23.32 4.89
CA ARG A 238 -1.49 -24.30 5.05
C ARG A 238 -0.42 -24.09 3.99
N MET A 239 -0.80 -23.92 2.73
CA MET A 239 0.12 -23.67 1.62
C MET A 239 0.96 -22.41 1.84
N VAL A 240 0.35 -21.30 2.26
CA VAL A 240 1.04 -20.03 2.51
C VAL A 240 2.03 -20.19 3.67
N ILE A 241 1.60 -20.74 4.80
CA ILE A 241 2.44 -20.91 6.00
C ILE A 241 3.61 -21.85 5.70
N GLU A 242 3.37 -22.99 5.06
CA GLU A 242 4.42 -23.91 4.63
C GLU A 242 5.45 -23.23 3.73
N THR A 243 4.99 -22.38 2.81
CA THR A 243 5.87 -21.65 1.89
C THR A 243 6.72 -20.64 2.64
N ILE A 244 6.13 -19.86 3.57
CA ILE A 244 6.86 -18.90 4.42
C ILE A 244 7.97 -19.62 5.19
N VAL A 245 7.60 -20.70 5.89
CA VAL A 245 8.53 -21.47 6.72
C VAL A 245 9.65 -22.08 5.87
N LYS A 246 9.33 -22.75 4.77
CA LYS A 246 10.33 -23.37 3.89
C LYS A 246 11.33 -22.34 3.35
N GLU A 247 10.86 -21.17 2.93
CA GLU A 247 11.73 -20.13 2.35
C GLU A 247 12.58 -19.43 3.42
N GLU A 248 12.04 -19.11 4.60
CA GLU A 248 12.84 -18.54 5.70
C GLU A 248 13.92 -19.52 6.18
N LEU A 249 13.60 -20.81 6.32
CA LEU A 249 14.60 -21.82 6.68
C LEU A 249 15.68 -22.03 5.62
N SER A 250 15.32 -21.84 4.34
CA SER A 250 16.30 -21.91 3.26
C SER A 250 17.31 -20.76 3.34
N ARG A 251 16.88 -19.59 3.83
CA ARG A 251 17.73 -18.41 4.03
C ARG A 251 18.62 -18.56 5.27
N SER A 252 18.07 -19.08 6.38
CA SER A 252 18.82 -19.21 7.63
C SER A 252 19.98 -20.20 7.51
N ARG A 253 19.79 -21.32 6.80
CA ARG A 253 20.83 -22.35 6.57
C ARG A 253 22.09 -21.82 5.86
N ASN A 254 21.94 -20.81 4.99
CA ASN A 254 23.05 -20.31 4.19
C ASN A 254 23.85 -19.21 4.90
N ASN A 255 23.19 -18.38 5.73
CA ASN A 255 23.79 -17.14 6.23
C ASN A 255 23.63 -16.91 7.75
N CYS A 256 23.07 -17.86 8.51
CA CYS A 256 22.73 -17.67 9.94
C CYS A 256 21.93 -16.36 10.17
N LEU A 257 21.01 -16.07 9.26
CA LEU A 257 20.09 -14.94 9.36
C LEU A 257 18.91 -15.40 10.20
N HIS A 258 18.92 -15.00 11.47
CA HIS A 258 17.88 -15.40 12.41
C HIS A 258 16.75 -14.39 12.47
N LYS A 259 15.54 -14.89 12.57
CA LYS A 259 14.35 -14.05 12.48
C LYS A 259 13.25 -14.49 13.43
N HIS A 260 12.49 -13.49 13.84
CA HIS A 260 11.22 -13.67 14.50
C HIS A 260 10.11 -13.40 13.47
N ILE A 261 9.23 -14.37 13.25
CA ILE A 261 8.12 -14.30 12.30
C ILE A 261 6.81 -14.21 13.09
N SER A 262 5.96 -13.25 12.74
CA SER A 262 4.63 -13.07 13.32
C SER A 262 3.57 -13.31 12.25
N LEU A 263 2.67 -14.26 12.50
CA LEU A 263 1.54 -14.61 11.63
C LEU A 263 0.22 -14.31 12.36
N GLY A 264 -0.62 -13.42 11.83
CA GLY A 264 -2.01 -13.25 12.25
C GLY A 264 -2.93 -13.96 11.26
N LEU A 265 -3.80 -14.84 11.74
CA LEU A 265 -4.73 -15.64 10.93
C LEU A 265 -6.18 -15.27 11.27
N ASP A 266 -6.93 -14.81 10.27
CA ASP A 266 -8.36 -14.54 10.35
C ASP A 266 -9.14 -15.70 9.75
N ILE A 267 -9.40 -16.72 10.59
CA ILE A 267 -9.95 -18.00 10.12
C ILE A 267 -11.48 -17.95 10.23
N PRO A 268 -12.22 -18.04 9.11
CA PRO A 268 -13.67 -17.79 9.08
C PRO A 268 -14.54 -18.88 9.76
N SER A 269 -13.94 -19.97 10.25
CA SER A 269 -14.67 -21.08 10.89
C SER A 269 -14.10 -21.42 12.25
N ARG A 270 -14.94 -21.85 13.20
CA ARG A 270 -14.50 -22.32 14.54
C ARG A 270 -13.81 -23.68 14.52
N GLU A 271 -14.02 -24.50 13.49
CA GLU A 271 -13.44 -25.85 13.40
C GLU A 271 -12.09 -25.87 12.65
N ALA A 272 -11.90 -24.95 11.71
CA ALA A 272 -10.67 -24.82 10.92
C ALA A 272 -9.38 -24.54 11.75
N PRO A 273 -9.41 -23.79 12.87
CA PRO A 273 -8.24 -23.60 13.72
C PRO A 273 -7.66 -24.91 14.27
N LEU A 274 -8.48 -25.93 14.53
CA LEU A 274 -8.01 -27.20 15.09
C LEU A 274 -7.12 -27.97 14.12
N GLU A 275 -7.48 -28.00 12.82
CA GLU A 275 -6.67 -28.70 11.81
C GLU A 275 -5.32 -28.01 11.58
N LEU A 276 -5.30 -26.67 11.54
CA LEU A 276 -4.04 -25.91 11.47
C LEU A 276 -3.20 -26.10 12.73
N LEU A 277 -3.82 -26.13 13.92
CA LEU A 277 -3.12 -26.42 15.16
C LEU A 277 -2.51 -27.82 15.12
N PHE A 278 -3.25 -28.86 14.71
CA PHE A 278 -2.69 -30.22 14.58
C PHE A 278 -1.48 -30.25 13.65
N TYR A 279 -1.51 -29.49 12.55
CA TYR A 279 -0.36 -29.33 11.68
C TYR A 279 0.82 -28.64 12.40
N PHE A 280 0.60 -27.54 13.11
CA PHE A 280 1.67 -26.84 13.85
C PHE A 280 2.30 -27.68 14.98
N TYR A 281 1.54 -28.62 15.55
CA TYR A 281 2.03 -29.57 16.56
C TYR A 281 2.58 -30.87 15.95
N SER A 282 2.56 -31.03 14.63
CA SER A 282 3.08 -32.23 13.96
C SER A 282 4.60 -32.15 13.75
N ASP A 283 5.23 -33.31 13.59
CA ASP A 283 6.66 -33.41 13.21
C ASP A 283 6.96 -32.81 11.81
N GLU A 284 5.93 -32.51 11.02
CA GLU A 284 6.08 -31.83 9.73
C GLU A 284 6.39 -30.34 9.89
N PHE A 285 6.04 -29.74 11.03
CA PHE A 285 6.28 -28.34 11.32
C PHE A 285 7.62 -28.17 12.06
N PRO A 286 8.60 -27.47 11.47
CA PRO A 286 9.98 -27.51 11.94
C PRO A 286 10.27 -26.67 13.19
N TYR A 287 9.39 -25.73 13.53
CA TYR A 287 9.53 -24.98 14.77
C TYR A 287 9.01 -25.85 15.90
N ASN A 288 9.85 -26.12 16.90
CA ASN A 288 9.50 -26.99 18.01
C ASN A 288 8.89 -26.14 19.14
N HIS A 289 7.85 -26.69 19.76
CA HIS A 289 7.02 -26.02 20.74
C HIS A 289 7.80 -25.55 21.98
N THR A 290 7.64 -24.29 22.38
CA THR A 290 8.30 -23.77 23.60
C THR A 290 7.38 -23.08 24.61
N ASN A 291 6.14 -22.73 24.28
CA ASN A 291 5.20 -22.19 25.27
C ASN A 291 3.73 -22.31 24.82
N MET A 292 2.88 -22.94 25.64
CA MET A 292 1.43 -22.73 25.64
C MET A 292 1.12 -21.58 26.61
N MET A 293 1.05 -20.35 26.12
CA MET A 293 0.34 -19.29 26.84
C MET A 293 -1.05 -19.20 26.22
N LEU A 294 -2.08 -19.57 26.98
CA LEU A 294 -3.48 -19.38 26.62
C LEU A 294 -3.84 -17.89 26.84
N GLU A 295 -3.19 -16.99 26.11
CA GLU A 295 -3.75 -15.66 25.89
C GLU A 295 -4.80 -15.77 24.79
N GLU A 296 -5.90 -15.01 24.89
CA GLU A 296 -7.14 -15.20 24.10
C GLU A 296 -6.94 -15.20 22.57
N TYR A 297 -5.80 -14.70 22.08
CA TYR A 297 -5.47 -14.55 20.66
C TYR A 297 -4.22 -15.33 20.22
N PHE A 298 -3.53 -16.00 21.15
CA PHE A 298 -2.29 -16.70 20.86
C PHE A 298 -2.57 -18.17 20.50
N LEU A 299 -2.32 -18.55 19.24
CA LEU A 299 -2.55 -19.91 18.76
C LEU A 299 -1.34 -20.81 18.96
N TYR A 300 -0.15 -20.31 18.65
CA TYR A 300 1.06 -21.15 18.62
C TYR A 300 2.34 -20.32 18.74
N GLY A 301 3.31 -20.85 19.50
CA GLY A 301 4.68 -20.35 19.58
C GLY A 301 5.68 -21.48 19.41
N GLY A 302 6.61 -21.30 18.49
CA GLY A 302 7.65 -22.29 18.20
C GLY A 302 9.02 -21.65 18.02
N ASN A 303 10.04 -22.38 18.44
CA ASN A 303 11.44 -21.98 18.30
C ASN A 303 12.20 -23.06 17.52
N LEU A 304 13.21 -22.65 16.78
CA LEU A 304 14.12 -23.53 16.09
C LEU A 304 15.55 -23.06 16.32
N GLU A 305 16.35 -23.89 16.99
CA GLU A 305 17.77 -23.62 17.17
C GLU A 305 18.52 -23.90 15.87
N CYS A 306 19.32 -22.93 15.44
CA CYS A 306 20.17 -23.06 14.29
C CYS A 306 21.37 -23.96 14.61
N PRO A 307 21.53 -25.11 13.93
CA PRO A 307 22.63 -26.03 14.22
C PRO A 307 24.01 -25.46 13.91
N ALA A 308 24.08 -24.40 13.09
CA ALA A 308 25.35 -23.78 12.68
C ALA A 308 25.90 -22.79 13.71
N CYS A 309 25.05 -22.05 14.43
CA CYS A 309 25.50 -21.00 15.35
C CYS A 309 24.79 -20.97 16.72
N GLY A 310 23.84 -21.86 16.97
CA GLY A 310 23.08 -21.95 18.23
C GLY A 310 22.08 -20.81 18.48
N ARG A 311 21.93 -19.87 17.55
CA ARG A 311 20.90 -18.82 17.64
C ARG A 311 19.52 -19.39 17.30
N ILE A 312 18.48 -18.74 17.79
CA ILE A 312 17.10 -19.23 17.71
C ILE A 312 16.33 -18.42 16.66
N ASP A 313 15.71 -19.15 15.73
CA ASP A 313 14.60 -18.66 14.92
C ASP A 313 13.29 -18.87 15.68
N SER A 314 12.35 -17.94 15.57
CA SER A 314 11.08 -18.03 16.30
C SER A 314 9.89 -17.69 15.41
N ILE A 315 8.77 -18.33 15.69
CA ILE A 315 7.49 -18.04 15.04
C ILE A 315 6.39 -17.91 16.09
N GLU A 316 5.59 -16.87 15.94
CA GLU A 316 4.36 -16.64 16.70
C GLU A 316 3.17 -16.60 15.75
N ILE A 317 2.11 -17.32 16.11
CA ILE A 317 0.88 -17.40 15.35
C ILE A 317 -0.26 -16.94 16.25
N PHE A 318 -0.96 -15.93 15.79
CA PHE A 318 -2.12 -15.32 16.42
C PHE A 318 -3.37 -15.65 15.62
N GLY A 319 -4.48 -15.87 16.32
CA GLY A 319 -5.81 -15.94 15.73
C GLY A 319 -6.56 -14.66 16.05
N ASP A 320 -7.31 -14.11 15.11
CA ASP A 320 -8.33 -13.12 15.47
C ASP A 320 -9.51 -13.86 16.13
N ALA A 321 -9.89 -13.46 17.33
CA ALA A 321 -11.20 -13.80 17.84
C ALA A 321 -12.19 -12.90 17.09
N PHE A 322 -13.16 -13.50 16.41
CA PHE A 322 -14.31 -12.81 15.83
C PHE A 322 -14.80 -11.70 16.78
N GLU A 323 -14.63 -10.42 16.42
CA GLU A 323 -15.40 -9.32 17.02
C GLU A 323 -16.78 -9.20 16.36
#